data_AF-A0A662TTX7-F1
#
_entry.id   AF-A0A662TTX7-F1
#
_cell.length_a   1.000
_cell.length_b   1.000
_cell.length_c   1.000
_cell.angle_alpha   90.00
_cell.angle_beta   90.00
_cell.angle_gamma   90.00
#
_symmetry.space_group_name_H-M   'P 1'
#
loop_
_entity.id
_entity.type
_entity.pdbx_description
1 polymer ?
#
loop_
_entity_poly.entity_id
_entity_poly.type
_entity_poly.pdbx_seq_one_letter_code
_entity_poly.pdbx_strand_id
1 'polypeptide(L)'
;MGKQKEVNMRTQQLIYKMDTHAEQALAELPQALAQHTLLCDTESPVPGLPCFDAIKAQSRWDRDRREQVYETPWGAAVLSYGYDLGAPNLYSIASTVYRLLDGTDAPLQAAPEIGHAVIDTLSGIVTVYRDSLPEQAVYDTRVASLSGRTGKEVLSQVWVDLALAGVPVCPLELYGDSSIPYPWKDEGGFAVTHAANDEVSVPLVGYVLDPDTSEVVYLHIA
;
A
#
# COMPACT_ATOMS: atom_id res chain seq x y z
N MET A 1 12.49 38.56 -16.30
CA MET A 1 11.56 38.22 -15.21
C MET A 1 10.94 36.87 -15.54
N GLY A 2 11.30 35.86 -14.76
CA GLY A 2 10.78 34.50 -14.85
C GLY A 2 11.44 33.73 -13.71
N LYS A 3 10.88 33.83 -12.50
CA LYS A 3 11.37 33.12 -11.33
C LYS A 3 11.20 31.62 -11.62
N GLN A 4 12.31 30.91 -11.80
CA GLN A 4 12.34 29.47 -11.58
C GLN A 4 11.87 29.24 -10.15
N LYS A 5 10.68 28.65 -10.02
CA LYS A 5 10.24 28.04 -8.77
C LYS A 5 11.22 26.90 -8.54
N GLU A 6 12.23 27.13 -7.70
CA GLU A 6 12.92 26.03 -7.02
C GLU A 6 11.85 25.31 -6.21
N VAL A 7 11.34 24.22 -6.77
CA VAL A 7 10.64 23.21 -6.00
C VAL A 7 11.73 22.64 -5.10
N ASN A 8 11.69 23.07 -3.84
CA ASN A 8 12.55 22.60 -2.77
C ASN A 8 12.35 21.08 -2.69
N MET A 9 13.21 20.31 -3.37
CA MET A 9 13.23 18.86 -3.30
C MET A 9 13.63 18.51 -1.87
N ARG A 10 12.64 18.36 -0.99
CA ARG A 10 12.84 17.66 0.28
C ARG A 10 13.47 16.31 -0.06
N THR A 11 14.61 16.02 0.54
CA THR A 11 15.38 14.80 0.26
C THR A 11 14.54 13.59 0.69
N GLN A 12 13.82 12.97 -0.24
CA GLN A 12 13.06 11.76 0.03
C GLN A 12 14.02 10.61 0.27
N GLN A 13 13.88 9.93 1.40
CA GLN A 13 14.67 8.75 1.74
C GLN A 13 13.83 7.48 1.58
N LEU A 14 14.33 6.49 0.85
CA LEU A 14 13.67 5.18 0.75
C LEU A 14 13.62 4.51 2.12
N ILE A 15 12.41 4.22 2.61
CA ILE A 15 12.14 3.52 3.87
C ILE A 15 11.98 2.02 3.62
N TYR A 16 11.20 1.65 2.61
CA TYR A 16 10.91 0.27 2.30
C TYR A 16 10.65 0.10 0.80
N LYS A 17 11.08 -1.02 0.25
CA LYS A 17 10.83 -1.42 -1.13
C LYS A 17 10.36 -2.87 -1.14
N MET A 18 9.25 -3.14 -1.82
CA MET A 18 8.82 -4.50 -2.11
C MET A 18 9.87 -5.22 -2.97
N ASP A 19 9.90 -6.53 -2.85
CA ASP A 19 10.79 -7.38 -3.62
C ASP A 19 10.64 -7.16 -5.14
N THR A 20 11.70 -7.39 -5.92
CA THR A 20 11.73 -7.17 -7.38
C THR A 20 10.72 -8.05 -8.13
N HIS A 21 10.33 -9.18 -7.55
CA HIS A 21 9.26 -10.02 -8.09
C HIS A 21 7.88 -9.34 -8.05
N ALA A 22 7.67 -8.31 -7.22
CA ALA A 22 6.41 -7.58 -7.18
C ALA A 22 6.16 -6.76 -8.46
N GLU A 23 7.19 -6.13 -9.02
CA GLU A 23 7.10 -5.42 -10.31
C GLU A 23 6.72 -6.39 -11.44
N GLN A 24 7.33 -7.58 -11.44
CA GLN A 24 7.02 -8.63 -12.42
C GLN A 24 5.59 -9.14 -12.27
N ALA A 25 5.15 -9.38 -11.03
CA ALA A 25 3.79 -9.81 -10.73
C ALA A 25 2.73 -8.82 -11.25
N LEU A 26 2.95 -7.52 -11.06
CA LEU A 26 2.05 -6.48 -11.58
C LEU A 26 2.08 -6.40 -13.11
N ALA A 27 3.23 -6.64 -13.74
CA ALA A 27 3.34 -6.69 -15.19
C ALA A 27 2.63 -7.92 -15.82
N GLU A 28 2.56 -9.04 -15.10
CA GLU A 28 1.87 -10.27 -15.55
C GLU A 28 0.34 -10.20 -15.32
N LEU A 29 -0.11 -9.42 -14.33
CA LEU A 29 -1.51 -9.35 -13.92
C LEU A 29 -2.48 -8.97 -15.07
N PRO A 30 -2.20 -8.02 -15.99
CA PRO A 30 -3.06 -7.73 -17.14
C PRO A 30 -3.37 -8.96 -17.99
N GLN A 31 -2.40 -9.86 -18.20
CA GLN A 31 -2.61 -11.08 -18.98
C GLN A 31 -3.56 -12.04 -18.28
N ALA A 32 -3.42 -12.20 -16.96
CA ALA A 32 -4.32 -13.04 -16.17
C ALA A 32 -5.75 -12.46 -16.14
N LEU A 33 -5.89 -11.14 -15.99
CA LEU A 33 -7.18 -10.43 -16.00
C LEU A 33 -7.88 -10.48 -17.36
N ALA A 34 -7.15 -10.65 -18.46
CA ALA A 34 -7.73 -10.83 -19.79
C ALA A 34 -8.41 -12.19 -19.98
N GLN A 35 -8.03 -13.19 -19.18
CA GLN A 35 -8.52 -14.57 -19.29
C GLN A 35 -9.47 -14.96 -18.15
N HIS A 36 -9.36 -14.26 -17.02
CA HIS A 36 -10.00 -14.62 -15.77
C HIS A 36 -10.58 -13.40 -15.06
N THR A 37 -11.65 -13.63 -14.31
CA THR A 37 -12.10 -12.69 -13.28
C THR A 37 -11.42 -13.07 -11.97
N LEU A 38 -10.58 -12.19 -11.46
CA LEU A 38 -9.76 -12.45 -10.28
C LEU A 38 -10.29 -11.67 -9.07
N LEU A 39 -10.22 -12.29 -7.90
CA LEU A 39 -10.56 -11.71 -6.61
C LEU A 39 -9.38 -11.84 -5.64
N CYS A 40 -9.31 -10.94 -4.67
CA CYS A 40 -8.39 -10.96 -3.54
C CYS A 40 -9.10 -11.25 -2.21
N ASP A 41 -8.33 -11.62 -1.20
CA ASP A 41 -8.78 -11.56 0.19
C ASP A 41 -8.65 -10.13 0.72
N THR A 42 -9.61 -9.72 1.54
CA THR A 42 -9.52 -8.52 2.38
C THR A 42 -8.28 -8.45 3.28
N GLU A 43 -7.68 -9.59 3.66
CA GLU A 43 -6.43 -9.61 4.45
C GLU A 43 -5.17 -9.33 3.61
N SER A 44 -5.24 -9.48 2.29
CA SER A 44 -4.14 -9.22 1.36
C SER A 44 -4.68 -8.61 0.07
N PRO A 45 -5.25 -7.39 0.16
CA PRO A 45 -5.92 -6.79 -0.97
C PRO A 45 -4.91 -6.33 -2.02
N VAL A 46 -5.26 -6.52 -3.28
CA VAL A 46 -4.53 -5.95 -4.41
C VAL A 46 -5.35 -4.78 -4.93
N PRO A 47 -4.86 -3.53 -4.84
CA PRO A 47 -5.52 -2.37 -5.45
C PRO A 47 -5.97 -2.65 -6.88
N GLY A 48 -7.23 -2.34 -7.20
CA GLY A 48 -7.83 -2.61 -8.52
C GLY A 48 -8.48 -3.98 -8.68
N LEU A 49 -8.28 -4.93 -7.77
CA LEU A 49 -9.02 -6.20 -7.76
C LEU A 49 -10.18 -6.16 -6.75
N PRO A 50 -11.34 -6.76 -7.08
CA PRO A 50 -12.40 -7.00 -6.10
C PRO A 50 -11.92 -7.90 -4.97
N CYS A 51 -12.15 -7.52 -3.71
CA CYS A 51 -11.83 -8.37 -2.57
C CYS A 51 -13.07 -8.87 -1.84
N PHE A 52 -12.98 -10.06 -1.24
CA PHE A 52 -13.99 -10.61 -0.33
C PHE A 52 -13.32 -11.16 0.94
N ASP A 53 -14.10 -11.31 2.00
CA ASP A 53 -13.62 -11.86 3.28
C ASP A 53 -13.63 -13.39 3.19
N ALA A 54 -12.47 -13.98 2.93
CA ALA A 54 -12.34 -15.43 2.75
C ALA A 54 -12.58 -16.22 4.04
N ILE A 55 -12.37 -15.60 5.20
CA ILE A 55 -12.61 -16.20 6.53
C ILE A 55 -14.12 -16.32 6.79
N LYS A 56 -14.90 -15.32 6.39
CA LYS A 56 -16.37 -15.32 6.54
C LYS A 56 -17.10 -16.02 5.40
N ALA A 57 -16.46 -16.19 4.25
CA ALA A 57 -17.06 -16.87 3.11
C ALA A 57 -17.37 -18.33 3.43
N GLN A 58 -18.57 -18.78 3.04
CA GLN A 58 -18.87 -20.21 3.08
C GLN A 58 -18.00 -20.92 2.04
N SER A 59 -17.44 -22.07 2.41
CA SER A 59 -16.70 -22.90 1.46
C SER A 59 -17.18 -24.35 1.47
N ARG A 60 -17.04 -25.00 0.32
CA ARG A 60 -17.32 -26.43 0.14
C ARG A 60 -16.22 -27.09 -0.67
N TRP A 61 -16.01 -28.38 -0.43
CA TRP A 61 -15.18 -29.19 -1.31
C TRP A 61 -15.98 -29.67 -2.51
N ASP A 62 -15.57 -29.29 -3.73
CA ASP A 62 -16.15 -29.80 -4.97
C ASP A 62 -15.37 -31.05 -5.41
N ARG A 63 -16.07 -32.20 -5.47
CA ARG A 63 -15.44 -33.49 -5.80
C ARG A 63 -15.06 -33.62 -7.26
N ASP A 64 -15.81 -33.01 -8.17
CA ASP A 64 -15.60 -33.14 -9.60
C ASP A 64 -14.41 -32.28 -10.02
N ARG A 65 -14.28 -31.08 -9.40
CA ARG A 65 -13.13 -30.18 -9.59
C ARG A 65 -11.91 -30.56 -8.74
N ARG A 66 -12.11 -31.29 -7.63
CA ARG A 66 -11.10 -31.56 -6.60
C ARG A 66 -10.49 -30.27 -6.02
N GLU A 67 -11.35 -29.29 -5.79
CA GLU A 67 -10.96 -27.96 -5.34
C GLU A 67 -11.88 -27.49 -4.20
N GLN A 68 -11.36 -26.60 -3.36
CA GLN A 68 -12.18 -25.85 -2.41
C GLN A 68 -12.83 -24.67 -3.13
N VAL A 69 -14.16 -24.65 -3.12
CA VAL A 69 -14.99 -23.59 -3.72
C VAL A 69 -15.48 -22.68 -2.61
N TYR A 70 -15.30 -21.38 -2.80
CA TYR A 70 -15.72 -20.31 -1.89
C TYR A 70 -16.92 -19.59 -2.51
N GLU A 71 -17.96 -19.38 -1.70
CA GLU A 71 -19.12 -18.58 -2.07
C GLU A 71 -18.81 -17.11 -1.80
N THR A 72 -18.64 -16.34 -2.88
CA THR A 72 -18.36 -14.91 -2.82
C THR A 72 -19.63 -14.10 -3.14
N PRO A 73 -19.66 -12.79 -2.87
CA PRO A 73 -20.79 -11.94 -3.27
C PRO A 73 -21.09 -11.94 -4.78
N TRP A 74 -20.14 -12.40 -5.60
CA TRP A 74 -20.23 -12.38 -7.07
C TRP A 74 -20.37 -13.78 -7.67
N GLY A 75 -20.51 -14.80 -6.84
CA GLY A 75 -20.63 -16.19 -7.25
C GLY A 75 -19.51 -17.08 -6.72
N ALA A 76 -19.45 -18.31 -7.24
CA ALA A 76 -18.48 -19.29 -6.78
C ALA A 76 -17.08 -18.96 -7.28
N ALA A 77 -16.09 -19.00 -6.40
CA ALA A 77 -14.68 -18.79 -6.73
C ALA A 77 -13.82 -19.94 -6.19
N VAL A 78 -12.68 -20.19 -6.83
CA VAL A 78 -11.69 -21.16 -6.37
C VAL A 78 -10.36 -20.48 -6.15
N LEU A 79 -9.59 -20.99 -5.18
CA LEU A 79 -8.19 -20.62 -5.05
C LEU A 79 -7.46 -20.95 -6.36
N SER A 80 -6.67 -20.02 -6.87
CA SER A 80 -5.86 -20.23 -8.08
C SER A 80 -4.43 -19.77 -7.84
N TYR A 81 -3.47 -20.54 -8.36
CA TYR A 81 -2.06 -20.21 -8.23
C TYR A 81 -1.59 -19.46 -9.47
N GLY A 82 -0.53 -18.64 -9.31
CA GLY A 82 0.01 -17.83 -10.40
C GLY A 82 0.32 -18.62 -11.66
N TYR A 83 0.87 -19.83 -11.53
CA TYR A 83 1.15 -20.72 -12.67
C TYR A 83 -0.11 -21.09 -13.48
N ASP A 84 -1.23 -21.39 -12.81
CA ASP A 84 -2.49 -21.76 -13.46
C ASP A 84 -3.12 -20.56 -14.19
N LEU A 85 -2.78 -19.35 -13.76
CA LEU A 85 -3.25 -18.08 -14.32
C LEU A 85 -2.31 -17.51 -15.41
N GLY A 86 -1.21 -18.21 -15.72
CA GLY A 86 -0.18 -17.70 -16.64
C GLY A 86 0.61 -16.51 -16.11
N ALA A 87 0.61 -16.31 -14.79
CA ALA A 87 1.24 -15.21 -14.07
C ALA A 87 1.98 -15.74 -12.82
N PRO A 88 3.08 -16.49 -13.03
CA PRO A 88 3.76 -17.25 -11.97
C PRO A 88 4.27 -16.38 -10.81
N ASN A 89 4.50 -15.08 -11.01
CA ASN A 89 5.01 -14.19 -9.98
C ASN A 89 3.93 -13.57 -9.08
N LEU A 90 2.64 -13.86 -9.31
CA LEU A 90 1.53 -13.27 -8.51
C LEU A 90 1.66 -13.46 -6.99
N TYR A 91 2.36 -14.51 -6.54
CA TYR A 91 2.60 -14.75 -5.10
C TYR A 91 3.33 -13.59 -4.39
N SER A 92 4.06 -12.76 -5.14
CA SER A 92 4.85 -11.64 -4.59
C SER A 92 4.02 -10.42 -4.22
N ILE A 93 2.78 -10.32 -4.73
CA ILE A 93 1.86 -9.21 -4.42
C ILE A 93 0.57 -9.67 -3.75
N ALA A 94 0.20 -10.94 -3.92
CA ALA A 94 -0.98 -11.53 -3.30
C ALA A 94 -0.63 -12.92 -2.79
N SER A 95 -0.73 -13.13 -1.48
CA SER A 95 -0.55 -14.46 -0.90
C SER A 95 -1.62 -15.44 -1.37
N THR A 96 -2.79 -14.96 -1.80
CA THR A 96 -3.92 -15.78 -2.20
C THR A 96 -4.75 -15.04 -3.25
N VAL A 97 -4.93 -15.65 -4.41
CA VAL A 97 -5.76 -15.13 -5.52
C VAL A 97 -6.87 -16.12 -5.79
N TYR A 98 -8.08 -15.61 -5.95
CA TYR A 98 -9.24 -16.44 -6.27
C TYR A 98 -9.68 -16.16 -7.70
N ARG A 99 -10.05 -17.20 -8.43
CA ARG A 99 -10.64 -17.11 -9.76
C ARG A 99 -12.13 -17.38 -9.66
N LEU A 100 -12.95 -16.45 -10.14
CA LEU A 100 -14.38 -16.64 -10.23
C LEU A 100 -14.68 -17.72 -11.29
N LEU A 101 -15.52 -18.69 -10.92
CA LEU A 101 -15.94 -19.81 -11.76
C LEU A 101 -17.20 -19.48 -12.56
N ASP A 102 -18.15 -18.84 -11.89
CA ASP A 102 -19.48 -18.54 -12.37
C ASP A 102 -19.97 -17.29 -11.63
N GLY A 103 -20.22 -16.23 -12.40
CA GLY A 103 -20.64 -14.93 -11.87
C GLY A 103 -20.79 -13.91 -13.00
N THR A 104 -21.90 -13.18 -12.99
CA THR A 104 -22.26 -12.25 -14.08
C THR A 104 -21.99 -10.79 -13.75
N ASP A 105 -21.78 -10.47 -12.47
CA ASP A 105 -21.75 -9.09 -11.96
C ASP A 105 -20.56 -8.84 -11.02
N ALA A 106 -19.41 -9.44 -11.31
CA ALA A 106 -18.19 -9.09 -10.59
C ALA A 106 -17.89 -7.59 -10.77
N PRO A 107 -17.37 -6.88 -9.73
CA PRO A 107 -17.03 -5.48 -9.86
C PRO A 107 -15.94 -5.32 -10.91
N LEU A 108 -15.88 -4.13 -11.50
CA LEU A 108 -14.86 -3.81 -12.48
C LEU A 108 -13.46 -4.07 -11.89
N GLN A 109 -12.74 -5.00 -12.51
CA GLN A 109 -11.33 -5.23 -12.21
C GLN A 109 -10.46 -4.34 -13.09
N ALA A 110 -9.39 -3.82 -12.53
CA ALA A 110 -8.38 -3.05 -13.24
C ALA A 110 -7.00 -3.56 -12.85
N ALA A 111 -6.11 -3.69 -13.82
CA ALA A 111 -4.70 -3.89 -13.51
C ALA A 111 -4.19 -2.61 -12.84
N PRO A 112 -3.68 -2.69 -11.60
CA PRO A 112 -3.11 -1.54 -10.92
C PRO A 112 -1.88 -1.00 -11.65
N GLU A 113 -1.74 0.32 -11.65
CA GLU A 113 -0.50 0.99 -12.04
C GLU A 113 0.53 0.89 -10.91
N ILE A 114 1.81 0.83 -11.26
CA ILE A 114 2.89 0.97 -10.29
C ILE A 114 2.95 2.42 -9.80
N GLY A 115 3.20 2.58 -8.51
CA GLY A 115 3.43 3.88 -7.91
C GLY A 115 4.44 3.83 -6.77
N HIS A 116 4.49 4.94 -6.05
CA HIS A 116 5.21 5.06 -4.79
C HIS A 116 4.38 5.85 -3.78
N ALA A 117 4.68 5.62 -2.51
CA ALA A 117 4.08 6.32 -1.39
C ALA A 117 5.12 7.17 -0.69
N VAL A 118 4.73 8.37 -0.28
CA VAL A 118 5.57 9.28 0.51
C VAL A 118 4.88 9.49 1.84
N ILE A 119 5.56 9.16 2.93
CA ILE A 119 5.07 9.36 4.29
C ILE A 119 5.73 10.58 4.93
N ASP A 120 4.89 11.47 5.45
CA ASP A 120 5.29 12.41 6.48
C ASP A 120 5.35 11.66 7.81
N THR A 121 6.56 11.37 8.25
CA THR A 121 6.83 10.57 9.47
C THR A 121 6.38 11.26 10.76
N LEU A 122 6.06 12.56 10.71
CA LEU A 122 5.61 13.33 11.87
C LEU A 122 4.10 13.28 12.01
N SER A 123 3.38 13.55 10.92
CA SER A 123 1.92 13.58 10.93
C SER A 123 1.28 12.21 10.71
N GLY A 124 2.04 11.27 10.15
CA GLY A 124 1.55 9.96 9.70
C GLY A 124 0.75 10.03 8.40
N ILE A 125 0.73 11.18 7.72
CA ILE A 125 0.07 11.32 6.42
C ILE A 125 0.91 10.59 5.38
N VAL A 126 0.25 9.77 4.57
CA VAL A 126 0.85 9.09 3.43
C VAL A 126 0.17 9.57 2.16
N THR A 127 0.96 10.11 1.24
CA THR A 127 0.52 10.55 -0.08
C THR A 127 1.02 9.57 -1.12
N VAL A 128 0.13 9.09 -1.98
CA VAL A 128 0.42 8.10 -3.02
C VAL A 128 0.48 8.79 -4.37
N TYR A 129 1.46 8.42 -5.17
CA TYR A 129 1.70 8.92 -6.52
C TYR A 129 1.74 7.75 -7.51
N ARG A 130 1.38 8.03 -8.76
CA ARG A 130 1.67 7.12 -9.88
C ARG A 130 3.06 7.41 -10.40
N ASP A 131 3.80 6.38 -10.78
CA ASP A 131 5.11 6.58 -11.39
C ASP A 131 5.01 7.21 -12.78
N SER A 132 3.87 7.02 -13.45
CA SER A 132 3.54 7.68 -14.72
C SER A 132 3.30 9.19 -14.58
N LEU A 133 2.94 9.67 -13.39
CA LEU A 133 2.58 11.06 -13.08
C LEU A 133 3.06 11.45 -11.66
N PRO A 134 4.39 11.52 -11.43
CA PRO A 134 4.97 11.64 -10.08
C PRO A 134 4.69 12.99 -9.41
N GLU A 135 4.23 14.00 -10.16
CA GLU A 135 3.91 15.33 -9.62
C GLU A 135 2.47 15.45 -9.11
N GLN A 136 1.62 14.44 -9.34
CA GLN A 136 0.21 14.48 -8.97
C GLN A 136 -0.14 13.36 -8.00
N ALA A 137 -0.47 13.75 -6.76
CA ALA A 137 -1.03 12.82 -5.78
C ALA A 137 -2.34 12.22 -6.30
N VAL A 138 -2.48 10.91 -6.16
CA VAL A 138 -3.67 10.16 -6.54
C VAL A 138 -4.51 9.73 -5.35
N TYR A 139 -3.92 9.72 -4.15
CA TYR A 139 -4.59 9.37 -2.91
C TYR A 139 -3.81 9.88 -1.70
N ASP A 140 -4.53 10.25 -0.65
CA ASP A 140 -3.99 10.61 0.66
C ASP A 140 -4.66 9.75 1.74
N THR A 141 -3.86 9.15 2.60
CA THR A 141 -4.33 8.44 3.79
C THR A 141 -3.52 8.85 5.03
N ARG A 142 -3.94 8.36 6.20
CA ARG A 142 -3.24 8.60 7.45
C ARG A 142 -3.06 7.31 8.23
N VAL A 143 -1.82 7.05 8.61
CA VAL A 143 -1.48 6.03 9.58
C VAL A 143 -1.66 6.60 10.99
N ALA A 144 -2.69 6.13 11.70
CA ALA A 144 -3.09 6.67 13.01
C ALA A 144 -1.99 6.54 14.10
N SER A 145 -1.17 5.49 14.04
CA SER A 145 -0.01 5.31 14.92
C SER A 145 1.15 4.71 14.13
N LEU A 146 2.23 5.48 13.99
CA LEU A 146 3.46 5.01 13.36
C LEU A 146 4.36 4.23 14.32
N SER A 147 4.31 4.54 15.62
CA SER A 147 5.25 4.00 16.60
C SER A 147 5.32 2.47 16.56
N GLY A 148 6.50 1.94 16.29
CA GLY A 148 6.77 0.50 16.27
C GLY A 148 6.31 -0.22 15.00
N ARG A 149 5.65 0.46 14.05
CA ARG A 149 5.30 -0.13 12.75
C ARG A 149 6.51 -0.20 11.85
N THR A 150 6.59 -1.19 10.99
CA THR A 150 7.61 -1.30 9.92
C THR A 150 7.15 -0.61 8.64
N GLY A 151 8.09 -0.29 7.74
CA GLY A 151 7.75 0.23 6.41
C GLY A 151 6.87 -0.74 5.61
N LYS A 152 7.11 -2.05 5.76
CA LYS A 152 6.25 -3.11 5.19
C LYS A 152 4.82 -3.00 5.69
N GLU A 153 4.61 -2.94 7.01
CA GLU A 153 3.26 -2.83 7.58
C GLU A 153 2.54 -1.57 7.15
N VAL A 154 3.26 -0.43 7.05
CA VAL A 154 2.67 0.81 6.54
C VAL A 154 2.26 0.67 5.08
N LEU A 155 3.14 0.15 4.22
CA LEU A 155 2.83 -0.04 2.81
C LEU A 155 1.66 -1.02 2.60
N SER A 156 1.60 -2.10 3.39
CA SER A 156 0.45 -3.03 3.39
C SER A 156 -0.86 -2.34 3.78
N GLN A 157 -0.86 -1.45 4.78
CA GLN A 157 -2.05 -0.67 5.12
C GLN A 157 -2.45 0.27 3.98
N VAL A 158 -1.48 0.91 3.33
CA VAL A 158 -1.75 1.80 2.19
C VAL A 158 -2.42 1.03 1.06
N TRP A 159 -2.00 -0.21 0.80
CA TRP A 159 -2.66 -1.09 -0.18
C TRP A 159 -4.11 -1.41 0.20
N VAL A 160 -4.38 -1.67 1.48
CA VAL A 160 -5.75 -1.84 1.99
C VAL A 160 -6.59 -0.59 1.73
N ASP A 161 -6.08 0.58 2.09
CA ASP A 161 -6.80 1.84 1.93
C ASP A 161 -7.09 2.15 0.45
N LEU A 162 -6.11 1.92 -0.44
CA LEU A 162 -6.26 2.11 -1.89
C LEU A 162 -7.28 1.15 -2.49
N ALA A 163 -7.27 -0.12 -2.08
CA ALA A 163 -8.24 -1.12 -2.53
C ALA A 163 -9.67 -0.74 -2.07
N LEU A 164 -9.83 -0.32 -0.81
CA LEU A 164 -11.13 0.15 -0.29
C LEU A 164 -11.61 1.43 -1.01
N ALA A 165 -10.70 2.31 -1.38
CA ALA A 165 -11.00 3.53 -2.14
C ALA A 165 -11.23 3.28 -3.64
N GLY A 166 -11.00 2.07 -4.14
CA GLY A 166 -11.10 1.74 -5.57
C GLY A 166 -10.04 2.46 -6.42
N VAL A 167 -8.88 2.80 -5.84
CA VAL A 167 -7.76 3.45 -6.53
C VAL A 167 -6.82 2.35 -7.03
N PRO A 168 -6.72 2.09 -8.35
CA PRO A 168 -5.94 0.99 -8.90
C PRO A 168 -4.46 1.39 -9.01
N VAL A 169 -3.80 1.64 -7.88
CA VAL A 169 -2.37 1.94 -7.81
C VAL A 169 -1.76 1.06 -6.73
N CYS A 170 -0.66 0.39 -7.05
CA CYS A 170 0.12 -0.43 -6.14
C CYS A 170 1.46 0.27 -5.87
N PRO A 171 1.57 1.07 -4.79
CA PRO A 171 2.87 1.63 -4.44
C PRO A 171 3.81 0.50 -4.02
N LEU A 172 4.96 0.38 -4.68
CA LEU A 172 5.97 -0.65 -4.38
C LEU A 172 7.07 -0.12 -3.45
N GLU A 173 7.16 1.19 -3.33
CA GLU A 173 8.19 1.88 -2.57
C GLU A 173 7.51 2.86 -1.59
N LEU A 174 8.07 2.93 -0.40
CA LEU A 174 7.71 3.90 0.64
C LEU A 174 8.91 4.80 0.89
N TYR A 175 8.71 6.10 0.70
CA TYR A 175 9.69 7.15 0.92
C TYR A 175 9.30 8.00 2.14
N GLY A 176 10.27 8.46 2.92
CA GLY A 176 10.05 9.41 4.01
C GLY A 176 10.32 10.85 3.55
N ASP A 177 9.42 11.77 3.88
CA ASP A 177 9.57 13.22 3.61
C ASP A 177 10.27 13.99 4.76
N SER A 178 11.02 13.29 5.61
CA SER A 178 11.65 13.88 6.80
C SER A 178 13.06 14.38 6.50
N SER A 179 13.36 15.61 6.91
CA SER A 179 14.71 16.18 6.95
C SER A 179 15.60 15.59 8.06
N ILE A 180 15.06 14.72 8.91
CA ILE A 180 15.75 14.12 10.04
C ILE A 180 16.32 12.76 9.60
N PRO A 181 17.64 12.60 9.49
CA PRO A 181 18.26 11.32 9.20
C PRO A 181 18.07 10.41 10.41
N TYR A 182 17.09 9.50 10.34
CA TYR A 182 16.84 8.51 11.39
C TYR A 182 17.42 7.15 10.96
N PRO A 183 18.01 6.36 11.87
CA PRO A 183 18.48 5.02 11.54
C PRO A 183 17.29 4.08 11.33
N TRP A 184 16.81 4.00 10.09
CA TRP A 184 15.83 3.01 9.65
C TRP A 184 16.56 1.68 9.43
N LYS A 185 16.38 0.73 10.35
CA LYS A 185 16.67 -0.68 10.07
C LYS A 185 15.33 -1.37 9.90
N ASP A 186 15.24 -2.29 8.95
CA ASP A 186 14.04 -3.09 8.66
C ASP A 186 13.43 -3.77 9.91
N GLU A 187 14.22 -3.93 10.98
CA GLU A 187 13.81 -4.58 12.24
C GLU A 187 13.39 -3.60 13.36
N GLY A 188 13.58 -2.28 13.19
CA GLY A 188 13.42 -1.29 14.28
C GLY A 188 12.09 -0.54 14.31
N GLY A 189 11.35 -0.51 13.20
CA GLY A 189 10.10 0.24 13.05
C GLY A 189 10.26 1.77 13.03
N PHE A 190 9.17 2.50 12.77
CA PHE A 190 9.12 3.96 12.86
C PHE A 190 9.25 4.39 14.32
N ALA A 191 10.21 5.27 14.59
CA ALA A 191 10.31 5.95 15.86
C ALA A 191 9.61 7.30 15.78
N VAL A 192 8.65 7.52 16.68
CA VAL A 192 8.00 8.82 16.82
C VAL A 192 8.95 9.74 17.58
N THR A 193 9.24 10.92 17.04
CA THR A 193 10.03 11.93 17.77
C THR A 193 9.23 12.41 18.96
N HIS A 194 9.87 12.55 20.13
CA HIS A 194 9.21 13.05 21.33
C HIS A 194 9.78 14.40 21.74
N ALA A 195 8.95 15.29 22.27
CA ALA A 195 9.39 16.39 23.11
C ALA A 195 9.44 15.87 24.55
N ALA A 196 10.60 15.96 25.18
CA ALA A 196 10.80 15.47 26.53
C ALA A 196 11.47 16.52 27.43
N ASN A 197 11.12 16.52 28.71
CA ASN A 197 11.88 17.12 29.80
C ASN A 197 12.18 16.04 30.86
N ASP A 198 12.71 16.44 32.01
CA ASP A 198 13.07 15.50 33.09
C ASP A 198 11.85 14.78 33.73
N GLU A 199 10.62 15.20 33.41
CA GLU A 199 9.39 14.72 34.04
C GLU A 199 8.43 14.02 33.07
N VAL A 200 8.41 14.41 31.80
CA VAL A 200 7.41 14.01 30.79
C VAL A 200 8.07 13.85 29.42
N SER A 201 7.63 12.84 28.69
CA SER A 201 7.92 12.64 27.26
C SER A 201 6.60 12.53 26.50
N VAL A 202 6.37 13.43 25.53
CA VAL A 202 5.17 13.45 24.70
C VAL A 202 5.54 13.31 23.22
N PRO A 203 4.79 12.50 22.45
CA PRO A 203 5.04 12.35 21.02
C PRO A 203 4.76 13.67 20.30
N LEU A 204 5.67 14.05 19.40
CA LEU A 204 5.48 15.16 18.49
C LEU A 204 4.57 14.73 17.35
N VAL A 205 3.54 15.54 17.10
CA VAL A 205 2.55 15.31 16.05
C VAL A 205 2.54 16.44 15.00
N GLY A 206 3.38 17.46 15.19
CA GLY A 206 3.65 18.49 14.19
C GLY A 206 4.68 19.52 14.68
N TYR A 207 5.34 20.20 13.74
CA TYR A 207 6.16 21.36 14.04
C TYR A 207 6.21 22.33 12.85
N VAL A 208 6.61 23.57 13.11
CA VAL A 208 6.98 24.52 12.05
C VAL A 208 8.43 24.93 12.29
N LEU A 209 9.23 24.91 11.23
CA LEU A 209 10.58 25.47 11.24
C LEU A 209 10.56 26.87 10.64
N ASP A 210 11.40 27.74 11.17
CA ASP A 210 11.81 28.95 10.47
C ASP A 210 12.56 28.53 9.19
N PRO A 211 12.14 29.00 8.00
CA PRO A 211 12.74 28.61 6.73
C PRO A 211 14.18 29.11 6.55
N ASP A 212 14.57 30.20 7.23
CA ASP A 212 15.88 30.82 7.09
C ASP A 212 16.90 30.25 8.11
N THR A 213 16.44 29.86 9.30
CA THR A 213 17.33 29.37 10.38
C THR A 213 17.24 27.88 10.64
N SER A 214 16.22 27.19 10.11
CA SER A 214 15.87 25.80 10.46
C SER A 214 15.60 25.57 11.94
N GLU A 215 15.34 26.63 12.72
CA GLU A 215 14.94 26.52 14.12
C GLU A 215 13.46 26.19 14.24
N VAL A 216 13.10 25.41 15.26
CA VAL A 216 11.71 25.07 15.55
C VAL A 216 11.01 26.30 16.16
N VAL A 217 10.03 26.85 15.44
CA VAL A 217 9.22 28.00 15.89
C VAL A 217 7.85 27.59 16.42
N TYR A 218 7.42 26.36 16.14
CA TYR A 218 6.17 25.81 16.66
C TYR A 218 6.30 24.30 16.86
N LEU A 219 5.72 23.79 17.94
CA LEU A 219 5.58 22.36 18.21
C LEU A 219 4.11 22.08 18.54
N HIS A 220 3.58 21.03 17.94
CA HIS A 220 2.31 20.43 18.31
C HIS A 220 2.57 19.08 18.97
N ILE A 221 2.10 18.96 20.21
CA ILE A 221 2.16 17.75 21.04
C ILE A 221 0.73 17.21 21.20
N ALA A 222 0.61 15.88 21.23
CA ALA A 222 -0.68 15.20 21.42
C ALA A 222 -1.13 15.17 22.88
#